data_AF-A0A7H8LST9-F1
#
_entry.id   AF-A0A7H8LST9-F1
#
_cell.length_a   1.000
_cell.length_b   1.000
_cell.length_c   1.000
_cell.angle_alpha   90.00
_cell.angle_beta   90.00
_cell.angle_gamma   90.00
#
_symmetry.space_group_name_H-M   'P 1'
#
loop_
_entity.id
_entity.type
_entity.pdbx_description
1 polymer ?
#
loop_
_entity_poly.entity_id
_entity_poly.type
_entity_poly.pdbx_seq_one_letter_code
_entity_poly.pdbx_strand_id
1 'polypeptide(L)'
;MSEPGERPPDAPPGDGGGHGSPPVPPRPSGAAARPGLVVAAAAAALLLLVGAGIGGWFMMRDDPAKDAAPAGQERDVAVFFCVVTSSNPTCGHQDAEQAEKDALKRRLQEMNGVLRIKYESKEQAYENFKKVFADRKDMLSGVSAGDIPDSFRLRVADIGAANAVKTKFDGTPGVDTIVIQPLGKA
;
A
#
# COMPACT_ATOMS: atom_id res chain seq x y z
N MET A 1 -41.72 40.94 -1.86
CA MET A 1 -42.05 40.12 -0.67
C MET A 1 -40.72 39.51 -0.18
N SER A 2 -39.82 40.20 0.51
CA SER A 2 -39.89 41.40 1.37
C SER A 2 -40.51 41.16 2.75
N GLU A 3 -39.67 40.62 3.66
CA GLU A 3 -39.65 40.79 5.15
C GLU A 3 -40.92 40.40 5.96
N PRO A 4 -40.88 40.33 7.32
CA PRO A 4 -39.76 40.39 8.31
C PRO A 4 -39.56 39.00 9.00
N GLY A 5 -38.74 38.74 10.04
CA GLY A 5 -37.98 39.55 10.98
C GLY A 5 -38.58 39.50 12.41
N GLU A 6 -37.90 38.87 13.39
CA GLU A 6 -38.08 39.16 14.83
C GLU A 6 -36.91 38.62 15.69
N ARG A 7 -36.69 39.18 16.90
CA ARG A 7 -35.46 39.04 17.72
C ARG A 7 -35.74 38.55 19.18
N PRO A 8 -34.87 38.73 20.21
CA PRO A 8 -34.46 37.69 21.17
C PRO A 8 -35.15 37.83 22.56
N PRO A 9 -34.69 37.12 23.62
CA PRO A 9 -33.55 37.60 24.43
C PRO A 9 -32.54 36.43 24.72
N ASP A 10 -31.51 36.48 25.58
CA ASP A 10 -31.08 37.48 26.59
C ASP A 10 -29.54 37.43 26.88
N ALA A 11 -29.08 38.24 27.85
CA ALA A 11 -27.75 38.26 28.50
C ALA A 11 -27.97 38.49 30.04
N PRO A 12 -27.02 38.89 30.93
CA PRO A 12 -25.55 39.14 30.88
C PRO A 12 -24.83 38.41 32.08
N PRO A 13 -23.76 38.89 32.81
CA PRO A 13 -22.78 40.00 32.62
C PRO A 13 -21.28 39.70 32.92
N GLY A 14 -20.42 40.72 32.65
CA GLY A 14 -19.20 41.06 33.44
C GLY A 14 -17.83 40.75 32.78
N ASP A 15 -16.75 41.53 32.95
CA ASP A 15 -16.55 42.81 33.68
C ASP A 15 -15.23 43.53 33.27
N GLY A 16 -15.10 44.85 33.51
CA GLY A 16 -13.88 45.70 33.40
C GLY A 16 -13.32 45.99 31.98
N GLY A 17 -12.98 47.22 31.52
CA GLY A 17 -12.65 48.49 32.19
C GLY A 17 -11.13 48.72 32.25
N GLY A 18 -10.51 49.84 31.83
CA GLY A 18 -10.97 51.05 31.14
C GLY A 18 -9.91 52.18 31.22
N HIS A 19 -10.04 53.21 30.37
CA HIS A 19 -9.37 54.53 30.45
C HIS A 19 -7.86 54.68 30.11
N GLY A 20 -7.57 55.59 29.18
CA GLY A 20 -6.26 56.23 29.00
C GLY A 20 -6.37 57.76 29.11
N SER A 21 -5.24 58.47 29.26
CA SER A 21 -5.10 59.93 29.18
C SER A 21 -3.61 60.35 29.10
N PRO A 22 -3.26 61.60 28.68
CA PRO A 22 -2.10 61.81 27.79
C PRO A 22 -0.91 62.66 28.39
N PRO A 23 -0.28 63.68 27.75
CA PRO A 23 1.15 63.56 27.39
C PRO A 23 2.12 64.72 27.77
N VAL A 24 3.44 64.42 27.94
CA VAL A 24 4.66 65.19 27.47
C VAL A 24 4.88 66.64 28.03
N PRO A 25 6.07 67.36 28.01
CA PRO A 25 7.52 67.10 27.73
C PRO A 25 8.43 67.46 28.98
N PRO A 26 9.69 68.03 28.96
CA PRO A 26 10.78 68.18 27.93
C PRO A 26 12.27 67.94 28.35
N ARG A 27 13.15 67.64 27.35
CA ARG A 27 14.57 68.12 27.16
C ARG A 27 15.70 67.74 28.19
N PRO A 28 17.00 68.02 27.93
CA PRO A 28 17.80 67.85 26.69
C PRO A 28 19.20 67.19 26.90
N SER A 29 19.87 66.90 25.76
CA SER A 29 21.32 66.78 25.47
C SER A 29 22.38 66.62 26.58
N GLY A 30 23.20 65.57 26.46
CA GLY A 30 24.55 65.47 27.04
C GLY A 30 25.45 64.56 26.19
N ALA A 31 26.66 65.00 25.84
CA ALA A 31 27.59 64.29 24.94
C ALA A 31 28.84 63.82 25.69
N ALA A 32 29.43 62.68 25.28
CA ALA A 32 30.87 62.41 25.37
C ALA A 32 31.24 61.14 24.57
N ALA A 33 32.33 61.19 23.81
CA ALA A 33 32.86 60.06 23.04
C ALA A 33 33.94 59.28 23.81
N ARG A 34 34.16 58.00 23.46
CA ARG A 34 35.45 57.31 23.64
C ARG A 34 35.78 56.46 22.40
N PRO A 35 37.02 56.48 21.87
CA PRO A 35 37.40 55.80 20.64
C PRO A 35 37.94 54.39 20.87
N GLY A 36 37.94 53.55 19.83
CA GLY A 36 38.55 52.22 19.84
C GLY A 36 38.61 51.61 18.44
N LEU A 37 39.72 51.84 17.73
CA LEU A 37 39.97 51.33 16.38
C LEU A 37 40.76 50.03 16.43
N VAL A 38 40.21 48.91 15.95
CA VAL A 38 41.01 47.78 15.41
C VAL A 38 40.26 47.12 14.23
N VAL A 39 41.02 46.52 13.32
CA VAL A 39 40.65 46.15 11.95
C VAL A 39 40.51 44.62 11.78
N ALA A 40 39.64 44.20 10.85
CA ALA A 40 39.52 42.85 10.27
C ALA A 40 38.99 41.73 11.22
N ALA A 41 38.53 40.56 10.76
CA ALA A 41 38.63 39.97 9.41
C ALA A 41 37.43 39.06 9.04
N ALA A 42 37.26 38.87 7.73
CA ALA A 42 36.86 37.64 7.04
C ALA A 42 35.65 36.78 7.51
N ALA A 43 34.61 36.83 6.66
CA ALA A 43 33.99 35.67 5.99
C ALA A 43 33.03 34.69 6.72
N ALA A 44 32.11 34.20 5.88
CA ALA A 44 31.32 32.95 5.94
C ALA A 44 29.99 32.93 6.74
N ALA A 45 28.88 33.15 6.00
CA ALA A 45 27.66 32.30 6.07
C ALA A 45 26.63 32.73 4.99
N LEU A 46 26.82 32.31 3.72
CA LEU A 46 25.87 32.59 2.63
C LEU A 46 25.47 31.31 1.85
N LEU A 47 25.32 30.20 2.59
CA LEU A 47 24.99 28.87 2.04
C LEU A 47 23.92 28.14 2.86
N LEU A 48 22.75 28.77 3.10
CA LEU A 48 21.60 28.12 3.75
C LEU A 48 20.25 28.35 3.05
N LEU A 49 20.23 28.69 1.75
CA LEU A 49 18.97 28.87 0.99
C LEU A 49 18.91 28.12 -0.36
N VAL A 50 19.69 27.04 -0.54
CA VAL A 50 19.54 26.11 -1.69
C VAL A 50 19.49 24.63 -1.27
N GLY A 51 19.99 24.27 -0.09
CA GLY A 51 20.02 22.87 0.38
C GLY A 51 18.65 22.24 0.69
N ALA A 52 17.63 23.05 0.98
CA ALA A 52 16.31 22.56 1.40
C ALA A 52 15.31 22.27 0.25
N GLY A 53 15.55 22.80 -0.96
CA GLY A 53 14.58 22.73 -2.06
C GLY A 53 14.56 21.41 -2.81
N ILE A 54 15.73 20.81 -3.06
CA ILE A 54 15.87 19.60 -3.89
C ILE A 54 16.07 18.36 -3.01
N GLY A 55 16.82 18.47 -1.90
CA GLY A 55 17.05 17.37 -0.95
C GLY A 55 15.76 16.87 -0.29
N GLY A 56 14.85 17.78 0.08
CA GLY A 56 13.55 17.41 0.68
C GLY A 56 12.65 16.62 -0.27
N TRP A 57 12.60 17.01 -1.55
CA TRP A 57 11.79 16.30 -2.56
C TRP A 57 12.38 14.95 -2.97
N PHE A 58 13.69 14.73 -2.72
CA PHE A 58 14.32 13.42 -2.89
C PHE A 58 14.19 12.54 -1.63
N MET A 59 14.23 13.11 -0.42
CA MET A 59 14.02 12.35 0.83
C MET A 59 12.58 11.91 1.09
N MET A 60 11.61 12.34 0.27
CA MET A 60 10.23 11.86 0.31
C MET A 60 9.92 10.85 -0.81
N ARG A 61 10.95 10.39 -1.54
CA ARG A 61 10.89 9.11 -2.26
C ARG A 61 11.31 7.97 -1.34
N ASP A 62 10.34 7.48 -0.56
CA ASP A 62 10.43 6.18 0.11
C ASP A 62 10.39 5.04 -0.93
N ASP A 63 11.48 4.82 -1.65
CA ASP A 63 11.66 3.69 -2.57
C ASP A 63 12.91 2.88 -2.18
N PRO A 64 12.88 2.24 -1.00
CA PRO A 64 13.14 0.80 -1.00
C PRO A 64 12.31 0.01 0.02
N ALA A 65 11.59 -1.02 -0.47
CA ALA A 65 11.16 -2.19 0.32
C ALA A 65 10.21 -2.00 1.52
N LYS A 66 9.01 -1.46 1.28
CA LYS A 66 7.80 -1.73 2.09
C LYS A 66 6.97 -2.82 1.37
N ASP A 67 7.02 -4.13 1.65
CA ASP A 67 7.59 -4.87 2.77
C ASP A 67 8.33 -6.12 2.24
N ALA A 68 9.64 -6.03 2.02
CA ALA A 68 10.41 -7.22 1.59
C ALA A 68 10.65 -8.13 2.80
N ALA A 69 9.88 -9.22 2.91
CA ALA A 69 10.04 -10.18 4.00
C ALA A 69 11.48 -10.74 4.06
N PRO A 70 11.98 -11.09 5.27
CA PRO A 70 13.30 -11.67 5.43
C PRO A 70 13.47 -12.93 4.56
N ALA A 71 14.58 -13.01 3.84
CA ALA A 71 14.88 -14.11 2.93
C ALA A 71 14.73 -15.47 3.66
N GLY A 72 13.86 -16.34 3.13
CA GLY A 72 13.49 -17.63 3.72
C GLY A 72 12.06 -17.69 4.30
N GLN A 73 11.38 -16.55 4.47
CA GLN A 73 9.98 -16.53 4.93
C GLN A 73 8.95 -16.63 3.79
N GLU A 74 9.33 -16.26 2.56
CA GLU A 74 8.45 -16.28 1.37
C GLU A 74 7.70 -17.62 1.22
N ARG A 75 6.48 -17.56 0.67
CA ARG A 75 5.67 -18.72 0.32
C ARG A 75 5.17 -18.59 -1.11
N ASP A 76 5.01 -19.72 -1.78
CA ASP A 76 4.25 -19.78 -3.02
C ASP A 76 2.79 -20.13 -2.68
N VAL A 77 1.84 -19.52 -3.37
CA VAL A 77 0.41 -19.82 -3.22
C VAL A 77 -0.20 -20.03 -4.60
N ALA A 78 -0.89 -21.14 -4.78
CA ALA A 78 -1.64 -21.44 -6.00
C ALA A 78 -3.13 -21.21 -5.75
N VAL A 79 -3.72 -20.25 -6.48
CA VAL A 79 -5.17 -20.05 -6.53
C VAL A 79 -5.66 -20.72 -7.80
N PHE A 80 -6.26 -21.90 -7.65
CA PHE A 80 -6.83 -22.67 -8.76
C PHE A 80 -8.25 -22.20 -9.05
N PHE A 81 -8.55 -22.05 -10.33
CA PHE A 81 -9.87 -21.61 -10.78
C PHE A 81 -10.87 -22.77 -10.89
N CYS A 82 -12.15 -22.44 -10.86
CA CYS A 82 -13.21 -23.39 -11.19
C CYS A 82 -13.07 -23.90 -12.63
N VAL A 83 -13.30 -25.20 -12.79
CA VAL A 83 -13.46 -25.88 -14.08
C VAL A 83 -14.71 -26.75 -14.08
N VAL A 84 -15.15 -27.19 -15.25
CA VAL A 84 -16.36 -28.04 -15.38
C VAL A 84 -16.32 -29.33 -14.54
N THR A 85 -15.13 -29.89 -14.29
CA THR A 85 -14.90 -31.07 -13.44
C THR A 85 -14.56 -30.75 -11.97
N SER A 86 -14.59 -29.47 -11.56
CA SER A 86 -14.41 -29.08 -10.15
C SER A 86 -15.50 -29.69 -9.26
N SER A 87 -15.06 -30.31 -8.16
CA SER A 87 -15.95 -30.91 -7.14
C SER A 87 -16.40 -29.93 -6.06
N ASN A 88 -15.86 -28.70 -6.04
CA ASN A 88 -16.30 -27.65 -5.13
C ASN A 88 -17.71 -27.15 -5.53
N PRO A 89 -18.74 -27.25 -4.65
CA PRO A 89 -20.10 -26.83 -4.98
C PRO A 89 -20.22 -25.36 -5.42
N THR A 90 -19.31 -24.49 -4.97
CA THR A 90 -19.27 -23.06 -5.34
C THR A 90 -18.97 -22.86 -6.83
N CYS A 91 -18.31 -23.82 -7.49
CA CYS A 91 -17.96 -23.75 -8.90
C CYS A 91 -19.11 -24.08 -9.87
N GLY A 92 -20.23 -24.64 -9.39
CA GLY A 92 -21.42 -24.89 -10.22
C GLY A 92 -21.21 -25.78 -11.46
N HIS A 93 -20.11 -26.56 -11.52
CA HIS A 93 -19.65 -27.29 -12.71
C HIS A 93 -19.39 -26.40 -13.94
N GLN A 94 -18.82 -25.20 -13.72
CA GLN A 94 -18.50 -24.22 -14.76
C GLN A 94 -17.02 -23.80 -14.70
N ASP A 95 -16.48 -23.40 -15.85
CA ASP A 95 -15.19 -22.72 -15.90
C ASP A 95 -15.33 -21.28 -15.38
N ALA A 96 -14.38 -20.83 -14.56
CA ALA A 96 -14.36 -19.47 -14.06
C ALA A 96 -14.27 -18.43 -15.19
N GLU A 97 -15.10 -17.39 -15.14
CA GLU A 97 -15.17 -16.36 -16.17
C GLU A 97 -13.94 -15.43 -16.15
N GLN A 98 -13.59 -14.88 -17.31
CA GLN A 98 -12.47 -13.93 -17.40
C GLN A 98 -12.67 -12.71 -16.48
N ALA A 99 -13.91 -12.25 -16.31
CA ALA A 99 -14.25 -11.13 -15.42
C ALA A 99 -13.95 -11.44 -13.93
N GLU A 100 -14.17 -12.69 -13.50
CA GLU A 100 -13.85 -13.16 -12.14
C GLU A 100 -12.33 -13.21 -11.94
N LYS A 101 -11.61 -13.80 -12.90
CA LYS A 101 -10.14 -13.89 -12.91
C LYS A 101 -9.50 -12.50 -12.86
N ASP A 102 -10.00 -11.56 -13.65
CA ASP A 102 -9.53 -10.17 -13.66
C ASP A 102 -9.88 -9.43 -12.36
N ALA A 103 -11.06 -9.66 -11.78
CA ALA A 103 -11.45 -9.07 -10.50
C ALA A 103 -10.59 -9.59 -9.34
N LEU A 104 -10.32 -10.89 -9.31
CA LEU A 104 -9.41 -11.51 -8.35
C LEU A 104 -7.99 -10.94 -8.51
N LYS A 105 -7.48 -10.83 -9.75
CA LYS A 105 -6.15 -10.29 -10.04
C LYS A 105 -5.98 -8.87 -9.48
N ARG A 106 -6.93 -7.96 -9.74
CA ARG A 106 -6.88 -6.59 -9.19
C ARG A 106 -6.83 -6.60 -7.65
N ARG A 107 -7.72 -7.36 -7.01
CA ARG A 107 -7.77 -7.47 -5.54
C ARG A 107 -6.52 -8.10 -4.92
N LEU A 108 -5.80 -8.96 -5.65
CA LEU A 108 -4.51 -9.52 -5.25
C LEU A 108 -3.37 -8.50 -5.40
N GLN A 109 -3.39 -7.67 -6.44
CA GLN A 109 -2.41 -6.59 -6.63
C GLN A 109 -2.54 -5.48 -5.56
N GLU A 110 -3.73 -5.32 -4.98
CA GLU A 110 -4.02 -4.40 -3.87
C GLU A 110 -3.61 -4.94 -2.49
N MET A 111 -3.10 -6.17 -2.38
CA MET A 111 -2.75 -6.79 -1.09
C MET A 111 -1.28 -6.62 -0.72
N ASN A 112 -1.05 -6.01 0.44
CA ASN A 112 0.25 -6.01 1.10
C ASN A 112 0.78 -7.44 1.25
N GLY A 113 2.08 -7.63 1.01
CA GLY A 113 2.73 -8.93 1.05
C GLY A 113 2.53 -9.82 -0.17
N VAL A 114 1.76 -9.43 -1.20
CA VAL A 114 1.77 -10.13 -2.51
C VAL A 114 2.91 -9.59 -3.35
N LEU A 115 3.97 -10.39 -3.52
CA LEU A 115 5.22 -9.98 -4.17
C LEU A 115 5.21 -10.19 -5.69
N ARG A 116 4.58 -11.28 -6.16
CA ARG A 116 4.45 -11.60 -7.59
C ARG A 116 3.13 -12.32 -7.86
N ILE A 117 2.57 -12.09 -9.05
CA ILE A 117 1.41 -12.81 -9.59
C ILE A 117 1.77 -13.27 -11.00
N LYS A 118 1.76 -14.58 -11.25
CA LYS A 118 1.89 -15.18 -12.57
C LYS A 118 0.64 -15.99 -12.88
N TYR A 119 0.07 -15.82 -14.07
CA TYR A 119 -0.95 -16.72 -14.59
C TYR A 119 -0.29 -17.97 -15.20
N GLU A 120 -0.83 -19.13 -14.88
CA GLU A 120 -0.50 -20.43 -15.48
C GLU A 120 -1.77 -20.96 -16.15
N SER A 121 -1.76 -21.07 -17.49
CA SER A 121 -2.92 -21.57 -18.25
C SER A 121 -3.10 -23.09 -18.10
N LYS A 122 -4.26 -23.62 -18.48
CA LYS A 122 -4.55 -25.07 -18.43
C LYS A 122 -3.50 -25.89 -19.16
N GLU A 123 -3.02 -25.42 -20.32
CA GLU A 123 -1.96 -26.08 -21.09
C GLU A 123 -0.63 -26.08 -20.33
N GLN A 124 -0.25 -24.94 -19.75
CA GLN A 124 1.00 -24.85 -18.96
C GLN A 124 0.94 -25.72 -17.71
N ALA A 125 -0.20 -25.72 -17.01
CA ALA A 125 -0.44 -26.55 -15.84
C ALA A 125 -0.44 -28.04 -16.21
N TYR A 126 -1.04 -28.44 -17.33
CA TYR A 126 -1.01 -29.82 -17.83
C TYR A 126 0.41 -30.27 -18.26
N GLU A 127 1.18 -29.42 -18.94
CA GLU A 127 2.59 -29.71 -19.23
C GLU A 127 3.42 -29.87 -17.95
N ASN A 128 3.15 -29.09 -16.90
CA ASN A 128 3.83 -29.19 -15.62
C ASN A 128 3.37 -30.42 -14.82
N PHE A 129 2.08 -30.77 -14.86
CA PHE A 129 1.55 -32.02 -14.32
C PHE A 129 2.24 -33.24 -14.95
N LYS A 130 2.33 -33.30 -16.29
CA LYS A 130 3.03 -34.40 -16.99
C LYS A 130 4.51 -34.55 -16.60
N LYS A 131 5.21 -33.44 -16.29
CA LYS A 131 6.60 -33.48 -15.81
C LYS A 131 6.69 -34.00 -14.38
N VAL A 132 5.85 -33.50 -13.47
CA VAL A 132 5.85 -33.90 -12.05
C VAL A 132 5.46 -35.38 -11.88
N PHE A 133 4.52 -35.87 -12.68
CA PHE A 133 4.06 -37.26 -12.64
C PHE A 133 4.67 -38.13 -13.76
N ALA A 134 5.83 -37.75 -14.32
CA ALA A 134 6.47 -38.47 -15.41
C ALA A 134 6.75 -39.95 -15.07
N ASP A 135 7.10 -40.25 -13.82
CA ASP A 135 7.37 -41.61 -13.31
C ASP A 135 6.11 -42.36 -12.86
N ARG A 136 4.94 -41.70 -12.90
CA ARG A 136 3.64 -42.20 -12.42
C ARG A 136 2.66 -42.32 -13.57
N LYS A 137 2.93 -43.26 -14.49
CA LYS A 137 2.13 -43.48 -15.71
C LYS A 137 0.66 -43.76 -15.42
N ASP A 138 0.37 -44.39 -14.28
CA ASP A 138 -0.96 -44.63 -13.73
C ASP A 138 -1.76 -43.33 -13.48
N MET A 139 -1.08 -42.26 -13.06
CA MET A 139 -1.71 -40.95 -12.83
C MET A 139 -1.85 -40.12 -14.12
N LEU A 140 -1.06 -40.42 -15.16
CA LEU A 140 -1.13 -39.72 -16.44
C LEU A 140 -2.24 -40.25 -17.37
N SER A 141 -2.59 -41.53 -17.27
CA SER A 141 -3.55 -42.17 -18.18
C SER A 141 -5.02 -41.78 -17.95
N GLY A 142 -5.34 -41.18 -16.80
CA GLY A 142 -6.71 -40.86 -16.39
C GLY A 142 -7.05 -39.37 -16.30
N VAL A 143 -6.14 -38.48 -16.71
CA VAL A 143 -6.29 -37.02 -16.53
C VAL A 143 -6.16 -36.32 -17.87
N SER A 144 -7.20 -35.60 -18.31
CA SER A 144 -7.15 -34.77 -19.51
C SER A 144 -6.65 -33.36 -19.19
N ALA A 145 -6.26 -32.60 -20.22
CA ALA A 145 -5.88 -31.19 -20.04
C ALA A 145 -7.03 -30.30 -19.54
N GLY A 146 -8.29 -30.71 -19.73
CA GLY A 146 -9.47 -30.00 -19.22
C GLY A 146 -9.68 -30.15 -17.71
N ASP A 147 -9.17 -31.26 -17.13
CA ASP A 147 -9.27 -31.60 -15.71
C ASP A 147 -8.20 -30.92 -14.85
N ILE A 148 -7.24 -30.23 -15.47
CA ILE A 148 -6.24 -29.42 -14.79
C ILE A 148 -6.68 -27.95 -14.84
N PRO A 149 -7.04 -27.34 -13.70
CA PRO A 149 -7.35 -25.92 -13.66
C PRO A 149 -6.17 -25.03 -14.04
N ASP A 150 -6.48 -23.93 -14.71
CA ASP A 150 -5.59 -22.78 -14.73
C ASP A 150 -5.52 -22.14 -13.34
N SER A 151 -4.47 -21.35 -13.10
CA SER A 151 -4.25 -20.77 -11.77
C SER A 151 -3.51 -19.43 -11.78
N PHE A 152 -3.68 -18.67 -10.69
CA PHE A 152 -2.67 -17.69 -10.30
C PHE A 152 -1.64 -18.33 -9.37
N ARG A 153 -0.40 -18.32 -9.83
CA ARG A 153 0.80 -18.63 -9.07
C ARG A 153 1.31 -17.35 -8.43
N LEU A 154 1.11 -17.25 -7.13
CA LEU A 154 1.51 -16.13 -6.30
C LEU A 154 2.83 -16.44 -5.62
N ARG A 155 3.65 -15.42 -5.46
CA ARG A 155 4.69 -15.39 -4.43
C ARG A 155 4.31 -14.35 -3.41
N VAL A 156 4.32 -14.72 -2.14
CA VAL A 156 3.97 -13.84 -1.02
C VAL A 156 5.10 -13.76 -0.01
N ALA A 157 5.11 -12.66 0.74
CA ALA A 157 6.14 -12.27 1.70
C ALA A 157 6.34 -13.32 2.80
N ASP A 158 5.24 -13.83 3.38
CA ASP A 158 5.30 -14.79 4.49
C ASP A 158 4.02 -15.64 4.57
N ILE A 159 3.96 -16.49 5.60
CA ILE A 159 2.80 -17.35 5.88
C ILE A 159 1.55 -16.57 6.32
N GLY A 160 1.71 -15.39 6.92
CA GLY A 160 0.61 -14.49 7.26
C GLY A 160 -0.04 -13.91 6.01
N ALA A 161 0.76 -13.42 5.06
CA ALA A 161 0.30 -12.98 3.75
C ALA A 161 -0.38 -14.14 2.97
N ALA A 162 0.19 -15.34 3.01
CA ALA A 162 -0.41 -16.54 2.39
C ALA A 162 -1.79 -16.88 2.99
N ASN A 163 -1.90 -16.85 4.32
CA ASN A 163 -3.17 -17.07 5.02
C ASN A 163 -4.18 -15.96 4.72
N ALA A 164 -3.75 -14.69 4.67
CA ALA A 164 -4.62 -13.57 4.32
C ALA A 164 -5.20 -13.71 2.90
N VAL A 165 -4.40 -14.17 1.92
CA VAL A 165 -4.87 -14.51 0.57
C VAL A 165 -5.93 -15.61 0.64
N LYS A 166 -5.65 -16.71 1.36
CA LYS A 166 -6.63 -17.79 1.49
C LYS A 166 -7.93 -17.31 2.15
N THR A 167 -7.88 -16.75 3.35
CA THR A 167 -9.06 -16.25 4.09
C THR A 167 -9.90 -15.24 3.30
N LYS A 168 -9.30 -14.43 2.43
CA LYS A 168 -10.01 -13.41 1.65
C LYS A 168 -10.69 -13.94 0.37
N PHE A 169 -10.18 -15.04 -0.21
CA PHE A 169 -10.60 -15.50 -1.54
C PHE A 169 -11.08 -16.96 -1.62
N ASP A 170 -10.92 -17.76 -0.57
CA ASP A 170 -11.51 -19.11 -0.52
C ASP A 170 -13.03 -19.01 -0.66
N GLY A 171 -13.62 -19.82 -1.55
CA GLY A 171 -15.05 -19.79 -1.83
C GLY A 171 -15.57 -18.50 -2.49
N THR A 172 -14.70 -17.66 -3.07
CA THR A 172 -15.14 -16.56 -3.93
C THR A 172 -15.48 -17.05 -5.34
N PRO A 173 -16.38 -16.37 -6.09
CA PRO A 173 -16.75 -16.78 -7.44
C PRO A 173 -15.54 -16.99 -8.35
N GLY A 174 -15.56 -18.07 -9.12
CA GLY A 174 -14.47 -18.51 -9.98
C GLY A 174 -13.28 -19.19 -9.26
N VAL A 175 -13.20 -19.22 -7.92
CA VAL A 175 -12.11 -19.88 -7.18
C VAL A 175 -12.54 -21.27 -6.68
N ASP A 176 -11.82 -22.30 -7.14
CA ASP A 176 -12.02 -23.68 -6.66
C ASP A 176 -11.29 -23.90 -5.34
N THR A 177 -9.97 -23.69 -5.32
CA THR A 177 -9.16 -23.92 -4.12
C THR A 177 -7.89 -23.10 -4.07
N ILE A 178 -7.49 -22.74 -2.85
CA ILE A 178 -6.25 -22.01 -2.57
C ILE A 178 -5.31 -22.90 -1.77
N VAL A 179 -4.18 -23.24 -2.38
CA VAL A 179 -3.14 -24.11 -1.82
C VAL A 179 -1.89 -23.29 -1.50
N ILE A 180 -1.49 -23.29 -0.22
CA ILE A 180 -0.25 -22.67 0.24
C ILE A 180 0.87 -23.71 0.16
N GLN A 181 2.01 -23.33 -0.41
CA GLN A 181 3.15 -24.21 -0.65
C GLN A 181 4.43 -23.62 -0.01
N PRO A 182 5.39 -24.47 0.41
CA PRO A 182 6.76 -24.01 0.64
C PRO A 182 7.30 -23.33 -0.61
N LEU A 183 8.15 -22.31 -0.45
CA LEU A 183 8.80 -21.64 -1.58
C LEU A 183 9.55 -22.68 -2.44
N GLY A 184 9.19 -22.77 -3.71
CA GLY A 184 9.85 -23.64 -4.66
C GLY A 184 11.32 -23.26 -4.82
N LYS A 185 12.21 -24.25 -4.78
CA LYS A 185 13.59 -24.04 -5.25
C LYS A 185 13.55 -23.88 -6.77
N ALA A 186 13.99 -22.72 -7.23
CA ALA A 186 14.20 -22.43 -8.65
C ALA A 186 15.40 -23.20 -9.20
#